data_AF-A0A971SJX9-F1
#
_entry.id   AF-A0A971SJX9-F1
#
_cell.length_a   1.000
_cell.length_b   1.000
_cell.length_c   1.000
_cell.angle_alpha   90.00
_cell.angle_beta   90.00
_cell.angle_gamma   90.00
#
_symmetry.space_group_name_H-M   'P 1'
#
loop_
_entity.id
_entity.type
_entity.pdbx_description
1 polymer ?
#
loop_
_entity_poly.entity_id
_entity_poly.type
_entity_poly.pdbx_seq_one_letter_code
_entity_poly.pdbx_strand_id
1 'polypeptide(L)'
;MKKKYIILCVLIGVILVGFFLSKSKQQPAQEGETVATLAEQPPVGEDRPYIEAFGLVKPTTVTNINIDFPARIRRFYVKEGDRVRQGQVLLALDVDEYRTEIRNTEYELQTTRYELKKIESEAAQLTAKIAEKEAQLSEETAYELQQIRADLAKARQDLAKKKELLALKAISASEVAELEKTIADLNRSYEQRRSEKEEEIKQLKAELALIKGETKSSAEPEVTNISMLKAKITLLEEKLAMLCVWQL
;
A
#
# COMPACT_ATOMS: atom_id res chain seq x y z
N MET A 1 -18.76 -84.07 -32.18
CA MET A 1 -17.80 -84.34 -31.07
C MET A 1 -16.60 -85.21 -31.48
N LYS A 2 -16.06 -85.07 -32.70
CA LYS A 2 -14.94 -85.90 -33.21
C LYS A 2 -13.63 -85.13 -33.44
N LYS A 3 -13.66 -83.79 -33.46
CA LYS A 3 -12.45 -82.94 -33.60
C LYS A 3 -11.65 -82.76 -32.30
N LYS A 4 -12.26 -82.98 -31.13
CA LYS A 4 -11.59 -82.87 -29.81
C LYS A 4 -10.69 -84.08 -29.52
N TYR A 5 -10.99 -85.25 -30.07
CA TYR A 5 -10.18 -86.48 -29.89
C TYR A 5 -8.91 -86.50 -30.75
N ILE A 6 -8.91 -85.85 -31.92
CA ILE A 6 -7.73 -85.75 -32.79
C ILE A 6 -6.65 -84.87 -32.13
N ILE A 7 -7.05 -83.79 -31.46
CA ILE A 7 -6.13 -82.91 -30.74
C ILE A 7 -5.53 -83.62 -29.51
N LEU A 8 -6.31 -84.47 -28.84
CA LEU A 8 -5.83 -85.27 -27.71
C LEU A 8 -4.82 -86.36 -28.14
N CYS A 9 -5.03 -87.02 -29.29
CA CYS A 9 -4.07 -88.01 -29.80
C CYS A 9 -2.74 -87.39 -30.25
N VAL A 10 -2.76 -86.19 -30.84
CA VAL A 10 -1.52 -85.49 -31.23
C VAL A 10 -0.72 -85.07 -29.99
N LEU A 11 -1.40 -84.66 -28.93
CA LEU A 11 -0.75 -84.22 -27.69
C LEU A 11 -0.11 -85.39 -26.91
N ILE A 12 -0.71 -86.59 -26.95
CA ILE A 12 -0.14 -87.82 -26.37
C ILE A 12 1.07 -88.31 -27.19
N GLY A 13 1.06 -88.15 -28.52
CA GLY A 13 2.18 -88.52 -29.39
C GLY A 13 3.46 -87.71 -29.12
N VAL A 14 3.33 -86.42 -28.83
CA VAL A 14 4.48 -85.55 -28.53
C VAL A 14 5.10 -85.86 -27.16
N ILE A 15 4.29 -86.28 -26.18
CA ILE A 15 4.77 -86.66 -24.84
C ILE A 15 5.52 -88.00 -24.87
N LEU A 16 5.14 -88.93 -25.75
CA LEU A 16 5.82 -90.23 -25.90
C LEU A 16 7.18 -90.13 -26.60
N VAL A 17 7.38 -89.19 -27.53
CA VAL A 17 8.68 -88.95 -28.18
C VAL A 17 9.64 -88.19 -27.24
N GLY A 18 9.11 -87.29 -26.40
CA GLY A 18 9.90 -86.58 -25.38
C GLY A 18 10.40 -87.47 -24.23
N PHE A 19 9.73 -88.59 -23.95
CA PHE A 19 10.14 -89.53 -22.89
C PHE A 19 11.21 -90.54 -23.36
N PHE A 20 11.34 -90.79 -24.68
CA PHE A 20 12.24 -91.81 -25.22
C PHE A 20 13.69 -91.33 -25.44
N LEU A 21 13.96 -90.03 -25.32
CA LEU A 21 15.31 -89.46 -25.34
C LEU A 21 15.94 -89.28 -23.94
N SER A 22 15.27 -89.79 -22.89
CA SER A 22 15.78 -89.75 -21.52
C SER A 22 15.80 -91.15 -20.90
N LYS A 23 16.81 -91.97 -21.26
CA LYS A 23 17.69 -92.68 -20.30
C LYS A 23 18.64 -93.69 -20.95
N SER A 24 19.78 -93.83 -20.26
CA SER A 24 20.86 -94.81 -20.38
C SER A 24 21.98 -94.38 -21.35
N LYS A 25 23.28 -94.54 -21.06
CA LYS A 25 23.90 -95.56 -20.21
C LYS A 25 25.40 -95.21 -19.96
N GLN A 26 25.82 -95.34 -18.70
CA GLN A 26 27.09 -95.90 -18.17
C GLN A 26 28.47 -95.46 -18.73
N GLN A 27 29.31 -95.00 -17.78
CA GLN A 27 30.78 -95.09 -17.75
C GLN A 27 31.31 -96.50 -18.08
N PRO A 28 32.52 -96.64 -18.66
CA PRO A 28 33.76 -96.68 -17.87
C PRO A 28 34.93 -95.86 -18.46
N ALA A 29 36.03 -95.86 -17.71
CA ALA A 29 37.21 -95.00 -17.82
C ALA A 29 38.36 -95.61 -18.66
N GLN A 30 39.30 -94.71 -18.98
CA GLN A 30 40.76 -94.86 -19.18
C GLN A 30 41.35 -94.82 -20.60
N GLU A 31 42.14 -93.74 -20.78
CA GLU A 31 43.46 -93.58 -21.41
C GLU A 31 43.68 -93.87 -22.90
N GLY A 32 44.18 -92.82 -23.58
CA GLY A 32 44.74 -92.90 -24.92
C GLY A 32 44.91 -91.52 -25.57
N GLU A 33 46.00 -90.84 -25.22
CA GLU A 33 46.82 -89.92 -26.05
C GLU A 33 46.19 -88.85 -26.98
N THR A 34 46.47 -87.58 -26.62
CA THR A 34 47.03 -86.47 -27.44
C THR A 34 46.79 -86.50 -28.97
N VAL A 35 46.34 -85.42 -29.63
CA VAL A 35 47.11 -84.21 -29.96
C VAL A 35 46.18 -83.17 -30.64
N ALA A 36 46.26 -81.92 -30.17
CA ALA A 36 46.16 -80.62 -30.87
C ALA A 36 45.00 -80.27 -31.85
N THR A 37 44.21 -79.29 -31.38
CA THR A 37 43.95 -77.98 -32.04
C THR A 37 43.06 -77.92 -33.29
N LEU A 38 41.86 -77.38 -33.11
CA LEU A 38 41.25 -76.36 -33.98
C LEU A 38 40.30 -75.51 -33.11
N ALA A 39 40.57 -74.20 -33.07
CA ALA A 39 39.74 -73.22 -32.39
C ALA A 39 38.43 -73.05 -33.16
N GLU A 40 37.30 -73.31 -32.52
CA GLU A 40 35.97 -73.02 -33.07
C GLU A 40 35.37 -71.83 -32.31
N GLN A 41 35.02 -70.81 -33.09
CA GLN A 41 34.53 -69.50 -32.64
C GLN A 41 33.20 -69.64 -31.89
N PRO A 42 32.91 -68.74 -30.92
CA PRO A 42 31.72 -68.84 -30.09
C PRO A 42 30.43 -68.72 -30.94
N PRO A 43 29.35 -69.44 -30.59
CA PRO A 43 28.09 -69.37 -31.33
C PRO A 43 27.52 -67.95 -31.31
N VAL A 44 27.21 -67.45 -32.51
CA VAL A 44 26.53 -66.19 -32.79
C VAL A 44 25.21 -66.15 -32.02
N GLY A 45 25.14 -65.27 -31.02
CA GLY A 45 23.93 -65.04 -30.23
C GLY A 45 22.89 -64.28 -31.04
N GLU A 46 21.63 -64.68 -30.89
CA GLU A 46 20.47 -63.98 -31.45
C GLU A 46 20.48 -62.50 -31.05
N ASP A 47 20.61 -61.60 -32.04
CA ASP A 47 20.53 -60.15 -31.86
C ASP A 47 19.15 -59.78 -31.29
N ARG A 48 19.10 -59.46 -30.00
CA ARG A 48 17.95 -58.84 -29.38
C ARG A 48 18.06 -57.32 -29.59
N PRO A 49 17.04 -56.62 -30.13
CA PRO A 49 17.13 -55.21 -30.47
C PRO A 49 16.99 -54.26 -29.26
N TYR A 50 17.35 -54.70 -28.06
CA TYR A 50 17.32 -53.85 -26.87
C TYR A 50 18.70 -53.82 -26.20
N ILE A 51 19.10 -52.63 -25.80
CA ILE A 51 20.32 -52.39 -25.03
C ILE A 51 19.87 -52.15 -23.60
N GLU A 52 20.21 -53.08 -22.70
CA GLU A 52 20.01 -52.87 -21.26
C GLU A 52 21.17 -52.00 -20.75
N ALA A 53 20.84 -50.80 -20.27
CA ALA A 53 21.80 -49.88 -19.67
C ALA A 53 21.34 -49.51 -18.27
N PHE A 54 22.27 -49.59 -17.32
CA PHE A 54 22.05 -49.12 -15.97
C PHE A 54 22.58 -47.69 -15.85
N GLY A 55 21.82 -46.82 -15.21
CA GLY A 55 22.19 -45.43 -15.02
C GLY A 55 21.49 -44.84 -13.79
N LEU A 56 22.10 -43.80 -13.23
CA LEU A 56 21.52 -43.06 -12.12
C LEU A 56 20.63 -41.93 -12.68
N VAL A 57 19.34 -41.95 -12.35
CA VAL A 57 18.44 -40.84 -12.68
C VAL A 57 18.78 -39.65 -11.79
N LYS A 58 19.15 -38.53 -12.41
CA LYS A 58 19.40 -37.25 -11.72
C LYS A 58 18.33 -36.23 -12.12
N PRO A 59 17.90 -35.36 -11.19
CA PRO A 59 16.99 -34.27 -11.52
C PRO A 59 17.67 -33.27 -12.45
N THR A 60 16.93 -32.78 -13.45
CA THR A 60 17.43 -31.74 -14.38
C THR A 60 17.62 -30.40 -13.68
N THR A 61 16.68 -30.04 -12.80
CA THR A 61 16.69 -28.78 -12.06
C THR A 61 16.24 -29.05 -10.62
N VAL A 62 16.94 -28.46 -9.65
CA VAL A 62 16.55 -28.47 -8.25
C VAL A 62 16.38 -27.01 -7.83
N THR A 63 15.20 -26.67 -7.34
CA THR A 63 14.87 -25.32 -6.90
C THR A 63 14.53 -25.37 -5.42
N ASN A 64 15.20 -24.55 -4.61
CA ASN A 64 14.89 -24.37 -3.21
C ASN A 64 13.92 -23.20 -3.05
N ILE A 65 12.81 -23.44 -2.35
CA ILE A 65 11.83 -22.41 -2.01
C ILE A 65 12.18 -21.90 -0.62
N ASN A 66 12.60 -20.64 -0.54
CA ASN A 66 12.93 -19.96 0.71
C ASN A 66 11.91 -18.85 0.98
N ILE A 67 11.56 -18.68 2.25
CA ILE A 67 10.70 -17.58 2.71
C ILE A 67 11.62 -16.54 3.35
N ASP A 68 11.65 -15.34 2.78
CA ASP A 68 12.58 -14.27 3.19
C ASP A 68 12.17 -13.53 4.47
N PHE A 69 11.18 -14.05 5.20
CA PHE A 69 10.68 -13.44 6.43
C PHE A 69 10.07 -14.47 7.39
N PRO A 70 10.03 -14.17 8.70
CA PRO A 70 9.49 -15.10 9.69
C PRO A 70 7.97 -15.22 9.54
N ALA A 71 7.48 -16.40 9.16
CA ALA A 71 6.05 -16.69 9.03
C ALA A 71 5.69 -18.03 9.68
N ARG A 72 4.48 -18.13 10.23
CA ARG A 72 3.95 -19.39 10.76
C ARG A 72 3.23 -20.16 9.66
N ILE A 73 3.48 -21.46 9.57
CA ILE A 73 2.77 -22.32 8.64
C ILE A 73 1.40 -22.67 9.24
N ARG A 74 0.33 -22.32 8.53
CA ARG A 74 -1.05 -22.65 8.90
C ARG A 74 -1.42 -24.06 8.45
N ARG A 75 -1.00 -24.47 7.24
CA ARG A 75 -1.35 -25.78 6.68
C ARG A 75 -0.41 -26.22 5.57
N PHE A 76 -0.16 -27.52 5.46
CA PHE A 76 0.44 -28.16 4.29
C PHE A 76 -0.63 -28.81 3.40
N TYR A 77 -0.50 -28.68 2.09
CA TYR A 77 -1.42 -29.26 1.11
C TYR A 77 -0.83 -30.44 0.33
N VAL A 78 0.49 -30.63 0.40
CA VAL A 78 1.23 -31.67 -0.32
C VAL A 78 2.10 -32.46 0.65
N LYS A 79 2.46 -33.68 0.26
CA LYS A 79 3.40 -34.55 0.97
C LYS A 79 4.66 -34.78 0.13
N GLU A 80 5.70 -35.25 0.80
CA GLU A 80 6.94 -35.64 0.12
C GLU A 80 6.67 -36.71 -0.93
N GLY A 81 7.17 -36.49 -2.16
CA GLY A 81 6.97 -37.38 -3.30
C GLY A 81 5.76 -37.07 -4.18
N ASP A 82 4.89 -36.12 -3.78
CA ASP A 82 3.74 -35.72 -4.60
C ASP A 82 4.19 -34.97 -5.86
N ARG A 83 3.59 -35.33 -7.00
CA ARG A 83 3.79 -34.59 -8.27
C ARG A 83 2.92 -33.33 -8.26
N VAL A 84 3.56 -32.17 -8.29
CA VAL A 84 2.90 -30.86 -8.30
C VAL A 84 3.01 -30.18 -9.67
N ARG A 85 2.09 -29.26 -9.96
CA ARG A 85 2.11 -28.46 -11.19
C ARG A 85 2.52 -27.01 -10.91
N GLN A 86 2.96 -26.35 -11.97
CA GLN A 86 3.04 -24.90 -12.02
C GLN A 86 1.67 -24.32 -11.62
N GLY A 87 1.65 -23.48 -10.59
CA GLY A 87 0.52 -22.73 -10.08
C GLY A 87 -0.04 -23.28 -8.77
N GLN A 88 0.44 -24.46 -8.36
CA GLN A 88 -0.16 -25.22 -7.26
C GLN A 88 0.32 -24.72 -5.90
N VAL A 89 -0.64 -24.43 -5.02
CA VAL A 89 -0.37 -24.04 -3.64
C VAL A 89 0.17 -25.25 -2.87
N LEU A 90 1.38 -25.12 -2.33
CA LEU A 90 2.05 -26.18 -1.56
C LEU A 90 1.71 -26.13 -0.06
N LEU A 91 1.66 -24.90 0.48
CA LEU A 91 1.38 -24.63 1.89
C LEU A 91 0.61 -23.30 2.02
N ALA A 92 -0.07 -23.11 3.15
CA ALA A 92 -0.64 -21.84 3.55
C ALA A 92 0.09 -21.32 4.79
N LEU A 93 0.45 -20.04 4.76
CA LEU A 93 0.99 -19.32 5.91
C LEU A 93 -0.14 -18.60 6.67
N ASP A 94 0.08 -18.38 7.95
CA ASP A 94 -0.73 -17.48 8.76
C ASP A 94 -0.29 -16.03 8.49
N VAL A 95 -1.23 -15.22 7.99
CA VAL A 95 -1.01 -13.84 7.56
C VAL A 95 -1.90 -12.84 8.30
N ASP A 96 -2.65 -13.30 9.30
CA ASP A 96 -3.64 -12.47 9.99
C ASP A 96 -2.96 -11.38 10.83
N GLU A 97 -1.76 -11.65 11.34
CA GLU A 97 -0.92 -10.67 12.04
C GLU A 97 -0.48 -9.53 11.10
N TYR A 98 0.02 -9.85 9.91
CA TYR A 98 0.40 -8.86 8.89
C TYR A 98 -0.78 -8.00 8.42
N ARG A 99 -1.94 -8.64 8.18
CA ARG A 99 -3.17 -7.91 7.83
C ARG A 99 -3.62 -6.97 8.94
N THR A 100 -3.44 -7.38 10.19
CA THR A 100 -3.76 -6.55 11.35
C THR A 100 -2.75 -5.41 11.49
N GLU A 101 -1.47 -5.66 11.26
CA GLU A 101 -0.44 -4.62 11.27
C GLU A 101 -0.67 -3.58 10.15
N ILE A 102 -1.05 -4.01 8.95
CA ILE A 102 -1.42 -3.09 7.85
C ILE A 102 -2.58 -2.21 8.30
N ARG A 103 -3.69 -2.80 8.76
CA ARG A 103 -4.86 -2.03 9.23
C ARG A 103 -4.51 -1.04 10.33
N ASN A 104 -3.71 -1.45 11.31
CA ASN A 104 -3.28 -0.56 12.40
C ASN A 104 -2.45 0.60 11.87
N THR A 105 -1.53 0.32 10.94
CA THR A 105 -0.69 1.36 10.29
C THR A 105 -1.53 2.29 9.41
N GLU A 106 -2.57 1.78 8.74
CA GLU A 106 -3.54 2.58 7.98
C GLU A 106 -4.35 3.51 8.88
N TYR A 107 -4.78 3.03 10.06
CA TYR A 107 -5.48 3.87 11.05
C TYR A 107 -4.57 4.97 11.60
N GLU A 108 -3.31 4.64 11.89
CA GLU A 108 -2.30 5.62 12.30
C GLU A 108 -2.11 6.69 11.21
N LEU A 109 -1.94 6.27 9.96
CA LEU A 109 -1.83 7.15 8.80
C LEU A 109 -3.05 8.07 8.63
N GLN A 110 -4.27 7.55 8.84
CA GLN A 110 -5.48 8.36 8.78
C GLN A 110 -5.54 9.40 9.90
N THR A 111 -5.13 9.01 11.11
CA THR A 111 -5.10 9.89 12.29
C THR A 111 -4.12 11.04 12.06
N THR A 112 -2.88 10.75 11.66
CA THR A 112 -1.87 11.78 11.37
C THR A 112 -2.31 12.72 10.25
N ARG A 113 -2.98 12.21 9.20
CA ARG A 113 -3.54 13.07 8.14
C ARG A 113 -4.66 13.97 8.65
N TYR A 114 -5.49 13.47 9.56
CA TYR A 114 -6.58 14.25 10.14
C TYR A 114 -6.05 15.37 11.02
N GLU A 115 -5.02 15.10 11.82
CA GLU A 115 -4.33 16.11 12.64
C GLU A 115 -3.74 17.21 11.77
N LEU A 116 -2.97 16.87 10.74
CA LEU A 116 -2.41 17.82 9.79
C LEU A 116 -3.51 18.70 9.15
N LYS A 117 -4.58 18.07 8.66
CA LYS A 117 -5.70 18.78 8.04
C LYS A 117 -6.45 19.69 9.03
N LYS A 118 -6.56 19.29 10.30
CA LYS A 118 -7.20 20.09 11.34
C LYS A 118 -6.42 21.38 11.55
N ILE A 119 -5.10 21.29 11.70
CA ILE A 119 -4.24 22.45 11.90
C ILE A 119 -4.28 23.38 10.66
N GLU A 120 -4.24 22.81 9.45
CA GLU A 120 -4.40 23.59 8.21
C GLU A 120 -5.75 24.31 8.14
N SER A 121 -6.83 23.64 8.55
CA SER A 121 -8.19 24.21 8.59
C SER A 121 -8.29 25.34 9.59
N GLU A 122 -7.70 25.22 10.77
CA GLU A 122 -7.67 26.28 11.78
C GLU A 122 -6.96 27.53 11.24
N ALA A 123 -5.81 27.36 10.60
CA ALA A 123 -5.09 28.45 9.95
C ALA A 123 -5.91 29.10 8.81
N ALA A 124 -6.62 28.30 8.01
CA ALA A 124 -7.46 28.80 6.92
C ALA A 124 -8.66 29.59 7.43
N GLN A 125 -9.35 29.10 8.47
CA GLN A 125 -10.47 29.80 9.10
C GLN A 125 -10.05 31.14 9.68
N LEU A 126 -8.90 31.19 10.38
CA LEU A 126 -8.38 32.42 10.94
C LEU A 126 -7.98 33.41 9.83
N THR A 127 -7.38 32.92 8.74
CA THR A 127 -7.05 33.74 7.57
C THR A 127 -8.31 34.37 6.96
N ALA A 128 -9.38 33.60 6.78
CA ALA A 128 -10.64 34.10 6.25
C ALA A 128 -11.27 35.16 7.18
N LYS A 129 -11.25 34.91 8.50
CA LYS A 129 -11.75 35.87 9.50
C LYS A 129 -10.98 37.19 9.50
N ILE A 130 -9.66 37.14 9.32
CA ILE A 130 -8.83 38.35 9.18
C ILE A 130 -9.21 39.11 7.92
N ALA A 131 -9.29 38.41 6.77
CA ALA A 131 -9.63 39.04 5.50
C ALA A 131 -11.02 39.70 5.53
N GLU A 132 -12.00 39.06 6.18
CA GLU A 132 -13.33 39.64 6.40
C GLU A 132 -13.27 40.92 7.23
N LYS A 133 -12.54 40.91 8.35
CA LYS A 133 -12.38 42.09 9.20
C LYS A 133 -11.61 43.22 8.52
N GLU A 134 -10.59 42.90 7.74
CA GLU A 134 -9.87 43.87 6.91
C GLU A 134 -10.77 44.50 5.86
N ALA A 135 -11.58 43.70 5.16
CA ALA A 135 -12.57 44.19 4.23
C ALA A 135 -13.55 45.15 4.93
N GLN A 136 -14.13 44.73 6.06
CA GLN A 136 -15.05 45.56 6.85
C GLN A 136 -14.44 46.88 7.31
N LEU A 137 -13.16 46.87 7.67
CA LEU A 137 -12.44 48.08 8.09
C LEU A 137 -12.11 48.99 6.90
N SER A 138 -11.62 48.41 5.80
CA SER A 138 -11.20 49.16 4.60
C SER A 138 -12.39 49.79 3.85
N GLU A 139 -13.53 49.10 3.82
CA GLU A 139 -14.78 49.60 3.27
C GLU A 139 -15.53 50.48 4.28
N GLU A 140 -15.04 50.56 5.52
CA GLU A 140 -15.68 51.25 6.65
C GLU A 140 -17.14 50.81 6.87
N THR A 141 -17.45 49.55 6.54
CA THR A 141 -18.79 48.95 6.64
C THR A 141 -19.09 48.38 8.02
N ALA A 142 -18.13 48.45 8.95
CA ALA A 142 -18.40 48.14 10.35
C ALA A 142 -19.50 49.07 10.89
N TYR A 143 -20.58 48.48 11.42
CA TYR A 143 -21.77 49.19 11.87
C TYR A 143 -21.47 50.42 12.76
N GLU A 144 -20.55 50.26 13.72
CA GLU A 144 -20.13 51.32 14.65
C GLU A 144 -19.46 52.50 13.92
N LEU A 145 -18.58 52.21 12.94
CA LEU A 145 -17.91 53.24 12.13
C LEU A 145 -18.90 53.94 11.22
N GLN A 146 -19.82 53.18 10.63
CA GLN A 146 -20.85 53.71 9.74
C GLN A 146 -21.79 54.68 10.47
N GLN A 147 -22.16 54.40 11.72
CA GLN A 147 -22.98 55.31 12.53
C GLN A 147 -22.26 56.63 12.80
N ILE A 148 -21.02 56.57 13.32
CA ILE A 148 -20.24 57.78 13.61
C ILE A 148 -19.99 58.59 12.33
N ARG A 149 -19.75 57.92 11.19
CA ARG A 149 -19.59 58.58 9.90
C ARG A 149 -20.86 59.29 9.44
N ALA A 150 -22.02 58.68 9.63
CA ALA A 150 -23.30 59.31 9.30
C ALA A 150 -23.56 60.54 10.18
N ASP A 151 -23.25 60.47 11.47
CA ASP A 151 -23.39 61.60 12.40
C ASP A 151 -22.39 62.72 12.08
N LEU A 152 -21.14 62.37 11.74
CA LEU A 152 -20.14 63.33 11.23
C LEU A 152 -20.63 64.02 9.95
N ALA A 153 -21.23 63.28 9.01
CA ALA A 153 -21.75 63.85 7.77
C ALA A 153 -22.86 64.88 8.05
N LYS A 154 -23.79 64.56 8.95
CA LYS A 154 -24.85 65.49 9.39
C LYS A 154 -24.27 66.71 10.09
N ALA A 155 -23.39 66.51 11.07
CA ALA A 155 -22.77 67.60 11.82
C ALA A 155 -21.96 68.53 10.90
N ARG A 156 -21.24 68.00 9.91
CA ARG A 156 -20.53 68.80 8.89
C ARG A 156 -21.47 69.58 7.98
N GLN A 157 -22.61 68.99 7.61
CA GLN A 157 -23.63 69.70 6.83
C GLN A 157 -24.25 70.86 7.63
N ASP A 158 -24.56 70.63 8.90
CA ASP A 158 -25.10 71.66 9.79
C ASP A 158 -24.07 72.76 10.06
N LEU A 159 -22.79 72.39 10.17
CA LEU A 159 -21.68 73.35 10.27
C LEU A 159 -21.63 74.26 9.05
N ALA A 160 -21.71 73.70 7.85
CA ALA A 160 -21.69 74.48 6.62
C ALA A 160 -22.84 75.51 6.60
N LYS A 161 -24.07 75.07 6.90
CA LYS A 161 -25.24 75.97 6.99
C LYS A 161 -25.07 77.05 8.06
N LYS A 162 -24.60 76.68 9.25
CA LYS A 162 -24.37 77.64 10.34
C LYS A 162 -23.27 78.64 9.99
N LYS A 163 -22.20 78.23 9.30
CA LYS A 163 -21.17 79.15 8.82
C LYS A 163 -21.71 80.19 7.84
N GLU A 164 -22.64 79.82 6.97
CA GLU A 164 -23.34 80.77 6.09
C GLU A 164 -24.19 81.77 6.89
N LEU A 165 -24.96 81.29 7.88
CA LEU A 165 -25.75 82.16 8.76
C LEU A 165 -24.89 83.11 9.62
N LEU A 166 -23.71 82.66 10.06
CA LEU A 166 -22.75 83.50 10.78
C LEU A 166 -22.23 84.63 9.89
N ALA A 167 -21.95 84.36 8.61
CA ALA A 167 -21.54 85.38 7.64
C ALA A 167 -22.63 86.44 7.43
N LEU A 168 -23.91 86.04 7.53
CA LEU A 168 -25.07 86.93 7.54
C LEU A 168 -25.32 87.60 8.90
N LYS A 169 -24.47 87.35 9.92
CA LYS A 169 -24.62 87.82 11.31
C LYS A 169 -25.94 87.42 11.97
N ALA A 170 -26.57 86.34 11.49
CA ALA A 170 -27.84 85.84 12.01
C ALA A 170 -27.69 84.93 13.24
N ILE A 171 -26.48 84.41 13.49
CA ILE A 171 -26.14 83.57 14.65
C ILE A 171 -24.83 84.02 15.31
N SER A 172 -24.56 83.53 16.51
CA SER A 172 -23.34 83.83 17.26
C SER A 172 -22.13 82.98 16.84
N ALA A 173 -20.92 83.51 17.00
CA ALA A 173 -19.68 82.76 16.75
C ALA A 173 -19.51 81.57 17.72
N SER A 174 -20.07 81.64 18.93
CA SER A 174 -20.04 80.55 19.91
C SER A 174 -20.81 79.32 19.45
N GLU A 175 -21.95 79.48 18.77
CA GLU A 175 -22.71 78.33 18.25
C GLU A 175 -21.96 77.55 17.17
N VAL A 176 -21.15 78.23 16.36
CA VAL A 176 -20.29 77.58 15.36
C VAL A 176 -19.13 76.86 16.06
N ALA A 177 -18.50 77.51 17.05
CA ALA A 177 -17.41 76.92 17.81
C ALA A 177 -17.84 75.66 18.60
N GLU A 178 -19.04 75.66 19.19
CA GLU A 178 -19.61 74.47 19.83
C GLU A 178 -19.78 73.32 18.84
N LEU A 179 -20.32 73.59 17.65
CA LEU A 179 -20.49 72.57 16.63
C LEU A 179 -19.14 72.06 16.09
N GLU A 180 -18.14 72.93 15.94
CA GLU A 180 -16.77 72.52 15.60
C GLU A 180 -16.18 71.58 16.66
N LYS A 181 -16.42 71.86 17.94
CA LYS A 181 -16.03 70.98 19.03
C LYS A 181 -16.75 69.62 18.94
N THR A 182 -18.05 69.59 18.67
CA THR A 182 -18.78 68.32 18.50
C THR A 182 -18.22 67.47 17.36
N ILE A 183 -17.84 68.08 16.23
CA ILE A 183 -17.20 67.38 15.11
C ILE A 183 -15.82 66.86 15.50
N ALA A 184 -15.04 67.65 16.25
CA ALA A 184 -13.73 67.22 16.75
C ALA A 184 -13.86 66.01 17.69
N ASP A 185 -14.83 66.02 18.59
CA ASP A 185 -15.11 64.90 19.50
C ASP A 185 -15.60 63.66 18.75
N LEU A 186 -16.48 63.82 17.75
CA LEU A 186 -16.92 62.73 16.87
C LEU A 186 -15.76 62.13 16.06
N ASN A 187 -14.90 62.97 15.46
CA ASN A 187 -13.71 62.48 14.75
C ASN A 187 -12.76 61.72 15.70
N ARG A 188 -12.57 62.20 16.93
CA ARG A 188 -11.77 61.47 17.92
C ARG A 188 -12.38 60.10 18.24
N SER A 189 -13.70 60.03 18.42
CA SER A 189 -14.39 58.76 18.65
C SER A 189 -14.28 57.81 17.45
N TYR A 190 -14.33 58.35 16.22
CA TYR A 190 -14.14 57.60 14.99
C TYR A 190 -12.75 56.97 14.91
N GLU A 191 -11.70 57.78 15.09
CA GLU A 191 -10.32 57.30 15.03
C GLU A 191 -10.01 56.30 16.14
N GLN A 192 -10.56 56.51 17.34
CA GLN A 192 -10.42 55.55 18.42
C GLN A 192 -11.02 54.19 18.03
N ARG A 193 -12.27 54.17 17.54
CA ARG A 193 -12.93 52.93 17.10
C ARG A 193 -12.17 52.26 15.97
N ARG A 194 -11.67 53.05 15.02
CA ARG A 194 -10.86 52.55 13.92
C ARG A 194 -9.58 51.90 14.43
N SER A 195 -8.86 52.54 15.35
CA SER A 195 -7.64 51.98 15.96
C SER A 195 -7.92 50.70 16.75
N GLU A 196 -9.05 50.61 17.44
CA GLU A 196 -9.45 49.41 18.19
C GLU A 196 -9.61 48.21 17.24
N LYS A 197 -10.25 48.41 16.08
CA LYS A 197 -10.37 47.37 15.05
C LYS A 197 -9.03 47.03 14.38
N GLU A 198 -8.18 48.02 14.14
CA GLU A 198 -6.83 47.81 13.59
C GLU A 198 -5.97 46.95 14.54
N GLU A 199 -6.02 47.22 15.84
CA GLU A 199 -5.34 46.40 16.84
C GLU A 199 -5.95 45.00 16.97
N GLU A 200 -7.28 44.84 16.85
CA GLU A 200 -7.92 43.53 16.79
C GLU A 200 -7.40 42.69 15.61
N ILE A 201 -7.34 43.29 14.41
CA ILE A 201 -6.81 42.63 13.20
C ILE A 201 -5.34 42.25 13.40
N LYS A 202 -4.55 43.14 14.01
CA LYS A 202 -3.13 42.90 14.29
C LYS A 202 -2.92 41.77 15.28
N GLN A 203 -3.75 41.66 16.32
CA GLN A 203 -3.74 40.53 17.25
C GLN A 203 -4.06 39.22 16.53
N LEU A 204 -5.11 39.20 15.70
CA LEU A 204 -5.46 38.01 14.91
C LEU A 204 -4.34 37.62 13.94
N LYS A 205 -3.67 38.59 13.31
CA LYS A 205 -2.49 38.32 12.45
C LYS A 205 -1.32 37.75 13.24
N ALA A 206 -1.08 38.22 14.45
CA ALA A 206 -0.05 37.68 15.32
C ALA A 206 -0.37 36.23 15.74
N GLU A 207 -1.63 35.95 16.10
CA GLU A 207 -2.12 34.60 16.39
C GLU A 207 -1.95 33.67 15.16
N LEU A 208 -2.32 34.12 13.97
CA LEU A 208 -2.12 33.39 12.73
C LEU A 208 -0.63 33.11 12.47
N ALA A 209 0.25 34.07 12.76
CA ALA A 209 1.69 33.89 12.59
C ALA A 209 2.25 32.83 13.55
N LEU A 210 1.76 32.78 14.80
CA LEU A 210 2.10 31.72 15.75
C LEU A 210 1.63 30.36 15.24
N ILE A 211 0.36 30.25 14.83
CA ILE A 211 -0.20 29.01 14.28
C ILE A 211 0.59 28.58 13.05
N LYS A 212 0.94 29.48 12.13
CA LYS A 212 1.76 29.14 10.94
C LYS A 212 3.21 28.76 11.30
N GLY A 213 3.75 29.31 12.38
CA GLY A 213 5.06 28.91 12.91
C GLY A 213 5.01 27.50 13.48
N GLU A 214 4.00 27.21 14.29
CA GLU A 214 3.74 25.90 14.88
C GLU A 214 3.40 24.86 13.81
N THR A 215 2.60 25.21 12.79
CA THR A 215 2.31 24.33 11.66
C THR A 215 3.58 23.99 10.92
N LYS A 216 4.47 24.94 10.65
CA LYS A 216 5.72 24.65 9.94
C LYS A 216 6.63 23.72 10.75
N SER A 217 6.72 23.95 12.07
CA SER A 217 7.49 23.09 12.97
C SER A 217 6.88 21.68 13.12
N SER A 218 5.56 21.54 13.03
CA SER A 218 4.85 20.26 13.24
C SER A 218 4.57 19.52 11.93
N ALA A 219 4.44 20.23 10.81
CA ALA A 219 4.14 19.64 9.50
C ALA A 219 5.35 18.91 8.91
N GLU A 220 6.58 19.39 9.09
CA GLU A 220 7.77 18.66 8.62
C GLU A 220 7.89 17.24 9.24
N PRO A 221 7.78 17.07 10.57
CA PRO A 221 7.76 15.74 11.17
C PRO A 221 6.48 14.95 10.82
N GLU A 222 5.31 15.57 10.68
CA GLU A 222 4.09 14.86 10.29
C GLU A 222 4.13 14.37 8.84
N VAL A 223 4.65 15.16 7.90
CA VAL A 223 4.78 14.77 6.48
C VAL A 223 5.80 13.64 6.32
N THR A 224 6.91 13.70 7.05
CA THR A 224 7.88 12.60 7.10
C THR A 224 7.30 11.36 7.77
N ASN A 225 6.51 11.50 8.84
CA ASN A 225 5.79 10.39 9.45
C ASN A 225 4.81 9.74 8.45
N ILE A 226 3.99 10.54 7.77
CA ILE A 226 3.06 10.08 6.72
C ILE A 226 3.79 9.30 5.62
N SER A 227 4.97 9.75 5.19
CA SER A 227 5.75 9.04 4.16
C SER A 227 6.33 7.73 4.67
N MET A 228 6.81 7.69 5.92
CA MET A 228 7.28 6.48 6.58
C MET A 228 6.15 5.45 6.76
N LEU A 229 4.97 5.87 7.24
CA LEU A 229 3.81 5.00 7.41
C LEU A 229 3.34 4.42 6.07
N LYS A 230 3.32 5.22 5.00
CA LYS A 230 3.04 4.74 3.64
C LYS A 230 4.06 3.69 3.19
N ALA A 231 5.35 3.98 3.37
CA ALA A 231 6.42 3.05 3.00
C ALA A 231 6.31 1.72 3.78
N LYS A 232 5.94 1.80 5.06
CA LYS A 232 5.70 0.62 5.89
C LYS A 232 4.52 -0.21 5.37
N ILE A 233 3.40 0.43 5.03
CA ILE A 233 2.24 -0.26 4.43
C ILE A 233 2.65 -0.94 3.13
N THR A 234 3.32 -0.23 2.21
CA THR A 234 3.73 -0.81 0.92
C THR A 234 4.66 -2.01 1.10
N LEU A 235 5.58 -1.96 2.06
CA LEU A 235 6.47 -3.06 2.36
C LEU A 235 5.71 -4.28 2.90
N LEU A 236 4.73 -4.05 3.78
CA LEU A 236 3.89 -5.13 4.32
C LEU A 236 2.98 -5.74 3.24
N GLU A 237 2.44 -4.91 2.35
CA GLU A 237 1.65 -5.36 1.19
C GLU A 237 2.50 -6.15 0.20
N GLU A 238 3.72 -5.71 -0.10
CA GLU A 238 4.64 -6.43 -0.98
C GLU A 238 5.03 -7.79 -0.38
N LYS A 239 5.28 -7.85 0.93
CA LYS A 239 5.51 -9.11 1.64
C LYS A 239 4.30 -10.05 1.53
N LEU A 240 3.09 -9.54 1.71
CA LEU A 240 1.86 -10.32 1.52
C LEU A 240 1.66 -10.77 0.07
N ALA A 241 1.97 -9.91 -0.91
CA ALA A 241 1.86 -10.23 -2.32
C ALA A 241 2.84 -11.33 -2.71
N MET A 242 4.09 -11.26 -2.24
CA MET A 242 5.07 -12.33 -2.44
C MET A 242 4.54 -13.67 -1.92
N LEU A 243 3.83 -13.72 -0.79
CA LEU A 243 3.22 -14.97 -0.29
C LEU A 243 2.17 -15.57 -1.22
N CYS A 244 1.40 -14.73 -1.91
CA CYS A 244 0.39 -15.19 -2.87
C CYS A 244 1.01 -15.66 -4.19
N VAL A 245 2.20 -15.17 -4.56
CA VAL A 245 2.88 -15.46 -5.83
C VAL A 245 3.63 -16.80 -5.83
N TRP A 246 3.80 -17.48 -4.67
CA TRP A 246 4.35 -18.85 -4.60
C TRP A 246 3.39 -19.95 -5.11
N GLN A 247 2.56 -19.61 -6.09
CA GLN A 247 1.97 -20.54 -7.03
C GLN A 247 3.08 -20.92 -8.02
N LEU A 248 3.46 -22.20 -8.05
CA LEU A 248 4.66 -22.67 -8.74
C LEU A 248 4.75 -22.21 -10.20
#